data_AF-A0A561CN32-F1
#
_entry.id   AF-A0A561CN32-F1
#
_cell.length_a   1.000
_cell.length_b   1.000
_cell.length_c   1.000
_cell.angle_alpha   90.00
_cell.angle_beta   90.00
_cell.angle_gamma   90.00
#
_symmetry.space_group_name_H-M   'P 1'
#
loop_
_entity.id
_entity.type
_entity.pdbx_description
1 polymer ?
#
loop_
_entity_poly.entity_id
_entity_poly.type
_entity_poly.pdbx_seq_one_letter_code
_entity_poly.pdbx_strand_id
1 'polypeptide(L)' 'MLFKAKKKAEIGDHIFFKNGVKGIVEKVYDNSVITKITENNTELEFKENITVIAHKNYKVLA' A
#
# COMPACT_ATOMS: atom_id res chain seq x y z
N MET A 1 14.12 -19.87 -3.54
CA MET A 1 13.76 -18.77 -2.61
C MET A 1 12.25 -18.77 -2.46
N LEU A 2 11.74 -18.93 -1.23
CA LEU A 2 10.31 -19.03 -0.97
C LEU A 2 9.78 -17.61 -0.73
N PHE A 3 9.13 -16.99 -1.72
CA PHE A 3 8.43 -15.72 -1.53
C PHE A 3 7.19 -15.99 -0.67
N LYS A 4 7.33 -15.89 0.66
CA LYS A 4 6.19 -15.86 1.56
C LYS A 4 5.51 -14.51 1.35
N ALA A 5 4.39 -14.48 0.63
CA ALA A 5 3.57 -13.28 0.52
C ALA A 5 3.20 -12.81 1.94
N LYS A 6 3.76 -11.67 2.36
CA LYS A 6 3.51 -11.08 3.67
C LYS A 6 2.03 -10.71 3.74
N LYS A 7 1.29 -11.28 4.71
CA LYS A 7 -0.17 -11.05 4.83
C LYS A 7 -0.52 -9.63 5.28
N LYS A 8 0.38 -8.96 5.99
CA LYS A 8 0.23 -7.57 6.45
C LYS A 8 1.54 -6.83 6.19
N ALA A 9 1.44 -5.62 5.65
CA ALA A 9 2.57 -4.73 5.50
C ALA A 9 3.02 -4.16 6.85
N GLU A 10 4.31 -3.83 6.94
CA GLU A 10 4.94 -3.09 8.02
C GLU A 10 5.27 -1.67 7.57
N ILE A 11 5.63 -0.79 8.50
CA ILE A 11 6.09 0.56 8.17
C ILE A 11 7.33 0.46 7.27
N GLY A 12 7.33 1.23 6.18
CA GLY A 12 8.38 1.22 5.15
C GLY A 12 8.16 0.20 4.02
N ASP A 13 7.24 -0.75 4.16
CA ASP A 13 6.93 -1.68 3.07
C ASP A 13 6.30 -0.93 1.88
N HIS A 14 6.69 -1.33 0.68
CA HIS A 14 6.05 -0.88 -0.55
C HIS A 14 4.82 -1.73 -0.83
N ILE A 15 3.70 -1.10 -1.18
CA ILE A 15 2.46 -1.78 -1.52
C ILE A 15 1.93 -1.35 -2.88
N PHE A 16 1.27 -2.28 -3.56
CA PHE A 16 0.56 -2.06 -4.81
C PHE A 16 -0.93 -2.31 -4.63
N PHE A 17 -1.75 -1.37 -5.09
CA PHE A 17 -3.20 -1.43 -4.98
C PHE A 17 -3.89 -0.72 -6.15
N LYS A 18 -5.21 -0.91 -6.26
CA LYS A 18 -6.06 -0.32 -7.32
C LYS A 18 -5.54 -0.52 -8.75
N ASN A 19 -4.73 -1.57 -8.97
CA ASN A 19 -4.15 -1.97 -10.25
C ASN A 19 -3.38 -0.85 -10.98
N GLY A 20 -2.71 0.03 -10.25
CA GLY A 20 -1.94 1.12 -10.86
C GLY A 20 -1.33 2.10 -9.87
N VAL A 21 -1.55 1.90 -8.56
CA VAL A 21 -1.07 2.79 -7.51
C VAL A 21 -0.07 2.05 -6.65
N LYS A 22 1.10 2.66 -6.45
CA LYS A 22 2.13 2.21 -5.51
C LYS A 22 2.26 3.23 -4.38
N GLY A 23 2.62 2.75 -3.21
CA GLY A 23 2.97 3.63 -2.11
C GLY A 23 3.75 2.93 -1.02
N ILE A 24 4.23 3.73 -0.08
CA ILE A 24 5.01 3.30 1.09
C ILE A 24 4.12 3.40 2.32
N VAL A 25 4.14 2.35 3.15
CA VAL A 25 3.36 2.31 4.38
C VAL A 25 3.99 3.20 5.45
N GLU A 26 3.23 4.18 5.92
CA GLU A 26 3.64 5.12 6.97
C GLU A 26 3.11 4.69 8.34
N LYS A 27 1.94 4.03 8.38
CA LYS A 27 1.31 3.58 9.63
C LYS A 27 0.49 2.33 9.41
N VAL A 28 0.48 1.44 10.40
CA VAL A 28 -0.30 0.19 10.39
C VAL A 28 -1.33 0.24 11.51
N TYR A 29 -2.57 -0.14 11.19
CA TYR A 29 -3.67 -0.37 12.13
C TYR A 29 -4.13 -1.84 12.00
N ASP A 30 -5.04 -2.27 12.87
CA ASP A 30 -5.50 -3.67 12.86
C ASP A 30 -6.08 -4.14 11.52
N ASN A 31 -6.81 -3.24 10.85
CA ASN A 31 -7.57 -3.54 9.62
C ASN A 31 -7.06 -2.80 8.38
N SER A 32 -6.16 -1.82 8.53
CA SER A 32 -5.76 -0.93 7.45
C SER A 32 -4.35 -0.39 7.63
N VAL A 33 -3.84 0.24 6.58
CA VAL A 33 -2.58 0.97 6.58
C VAL A 33 -2.80 2.38 6.06
N ILE A 34 -2.04 3.34 6.58
CA ILE A 34 -1.84 4.65 5.95
C ILE A 34 -0.66 4.51 4.99
N THR A 35 -0.85 5.00 3.78
CA THR A 35 0.14 4.86 2.71
C THR A 35 0.34 6.18 2.00
N LYS A 36 1.61 6.55 1.83
CA LYS A 36 2.03 7.66 0.99
C LYS A 36 2.21 7.18 -0.44
N ILE A 37 1.51 7.80 -1.39
CA ILE A 37 1.55 7.45 -2.80
C ILE A 37 2.91 7.83 -3.38
N THR A 38 3.54 6.88 -4.06
CA THR A 38 4.80 7.08 -4.78
C THR A 38 4.61 7.08 -6.29
N GLU A 39 3.62 6.34 -6.78
CA GLU A 39 3.31 6.22 -8.21
C GLU A 39 1.80 6.04 -8.37
N ASN A 40 1.22 6.74 -9.33
CA ASN A 40 -0.20 6.66 -9.61
C ASN A 40 -0.44 6.72 -11.13
N ASN A 41 -0.58 5.56 -11.75
CA ASN A 41 -0.89 5.44 -13.19
C ASN A 41 -2.40 5.31 -13.41
N THR A 42 -3.20 5.99 -12.59
CA THR A 42 -4.66 5.97 -12.65
C THR A 42 -5.18 7.40 -12.64
N GLU A 43 -6.47 7.57 -12.93
CA GLU A 43 -7.15 8.88 -12.85
C GLU A 43 -7.57 9.24 -11.41
N LEU A 44 -7.19 8.43 -10.41
CA LEU A 44 -7.55 8.68 -9.01
C LEU A 44 -6.74 9.85 -8.44
N GLU A 45 -7.40 10.76 -7.76
CA GLU A 45 -6.73 11.83 -7.01
C GLU A 45 -6.60 11.47 -5.53
N PHE A 46 -5.41 11.68 -4.98
CA PHE A 46 -5.12 11.46 -3.57
C PHE A 46 -4.71 12.78 -2.93
N LYS A 47 -5.55 13.27 -2.02
CA LYS A 47 -5.24 14.47 -1.25
C LYS A 47 -3.94 14.26 -0.49
N GLU A 48 -2.99 15.17 -0.67
CA GLU A 48 -1.65 15.14 -0.05
C GLU A 48 -0.85 13.86 -0.35
N ASN A 49 -1.21 13.13 -1.43
CA ASN A 49 -0.62 11.83 -1.74
C ASN A 49 -0.69 10.83 -0.58
N ILE A 50 -1.75 10.86 0.24
CA ILE A 50 -1.96 9.93 1.34
C ILE A 50 -3.31 9.24 1.20
N THR A 51 -3.36 7.95 1.52
CA THR A 51 -4.62 7.21 1.55
C THR A 51 -4.62 6.11 2.61
N VAL A 52 -5.82 5.64 2.97
CA VAL A 52 -6.03 4.54 3.90
C VAL A 52 -6.52 3.32 3.13
N ILE A 53 -5.83 2.19 3.28
CA ILE A 53 -6.12 0.98 2.51
C ILE A 53 -6.28 -0.20 3.47
N ALA A 54 -7.36 -0.97 3.31
CA ALA A 54 -7.56 -2.19 4.08
C ALA A 54 -6.53 -3.26 3.71
N HIS A 55 -6.12 -4.11 4.66
CA HIS A 55 -5.15 -5.20 4.41
C HIS A 55 -5.54 -6.13 3.25
N LYS A 56 -6.84 -6.29 2.99
CA LYS A 56 -7.37 -7.11 1.89
C LYS A 56 -7.24 -6.48 0.49
N ASN A 57 -6.88 -5.19 0.39
CA ASN A 57 -6.96 -4.40 -0.85
C ASN A 57 -5.60 -4.04 -1.46
N TYR A 58 -4.50 -4.61 -0.98
CA TYR A 58 -3.16 -4.37 -1.53
C TYR A 58 -2.31 -5.65 -1.58
N LYS A 59 -1.19 -5.56 -2.28
CA LYS A 59 -0.11 -6.57 -2.27
C LYS A 59 1.18 -5.90 -1.80
N VAL A 60 1.91 -6.55 -0.89
CA VAL A 60 3.25 -6.09 -0.50
C VAL A 60 4.22 -6.42 -1.63
N LEU A 61 4.98 -5.43 -2.09
CA LEU A 61 6.07 -5.57 -3.04
C LEU A 61 7.32 -5.95 -2.23
N ALA A 62 7.91 -7.11 -2.54
CA ALA A 62 9.13 -7.61 -1.91
C ALA A 62 10.38 -7.01 -2.54
#